data_AF-A0A9I9D251-F1
#
_entry.id   AF-A0A9I9D251-F1
#
_cell.length_a   1.000
_cell.length_b   1.000
_cell.length_c   1.000
_cell.angle_alpha   90.00
_cell.angle_beta   90.00
_cell.angle_gamma   90.00
#
_symmetry.space_group_name_H-M   'P 1'
#
loop_
_entity.id
_entity.type
_entity.pdbx_description
1 polymer ?
#
loop_
_entity_poly.entity_id
_entity_poly.type
_entity_poly.pdbx_seq_one_letter_code
_entity_poly.pdbx_strand_id
1 'polypeptide(L)'
;MAYVAKCTNNSPPTPISFNNNPNNPLSFSPMSSSPPTSQPSSPPPPPVVLSPCAACKILRRRCVEKCVLAPYFPPTDPLKFTIAHRVFGASNIIKFLQVRLQFRELPECQRTDAVSSMVYEANARLRDPVYGSAGAICQLQKQVSELQAQLAKARAEVANMQQQQANLLALICMEMRQSPEPVWQPQLVDTTCFLDDATLSSPWEPLWT
;
A
#
# COMPACT_ATOMS: atom_id res chain seq x y z
N MET A 1 -2.21 -15.30 12.07
CA MET A 1 -2.93 -14.79 10.90
C MET A 1 -1.93 -13.96 10.12
N ALA A 2 -1.28 -14.52 9.11
CA ALA A 2 -0.38 -13.73 8.27
C ALA A 2 -1.24 -12.94 7.29
N TYR A 3 -1.17 -11.60 7.34
CA TYR A 3 -1.69 -10.77 6.27
C TYR A 3 -0.75 -10.94 5.07
N VAL A 4 -1.10 -11.86 4.17
CA VAL A 4 -0.49 -11.90 2.84
C VAL A 4 -1.18 -10.82 2.03
N ALA A 5 -0.52 -9.68 1.86
CA ALA A 5 -0.92 -8.70 0.87
C ALA A 5 -0.90 -9.40 -0.50
N LYS A 6 -2.03 -9.40 -1.20
CA LYS A 6 -2.04 -9.81 -2.61
C LYS A 6 -1.17 -8.82 -3.35
N CYS A 7 -0.14 -9.30 -4.04
CA CYS A 7 0.73 -8.48 -4.87
C CYS A 7 -0.11 -7.80 -5.96
N THR A 8 -0.58 -6.59 -5.73
CA THR A 8 -1.07 -5.71 -6.78
C THR A 8 0.17 -5.13 -7.46
N ASN A 9 0.42 -5.57 -8.69
CA ASN A 9 1.50 -5.07 -9.55
C ASN A 9 1.38 -3.56 -9.74
N ASN A 10 2.18 -2.78 -9.02
CA ASN A 10 2.52 -1.41 -9.39
C ASN A 10 4.04 -1.37 -9.56
N SER A 11 4.49 -1.58 -10.79
CA SER A 11 5.88 -1.35 -11.20
C SER A 11 6.22 0.14 -11.06
N PRO A 12 7.36 0.51 -10.46
CA PRO A 12 7.86 1.88 -10.57
C PRO A 12 8.51 2.10 -11.96
N PRO A 13 8.40 3.31 -12.55
CA PRO A 13 9.03 3.61 -13.83
C PRO A 13 10.56 3.74 -13.68
N THR A 14 11.28 3.23 -14.67
CA THR A 14 12.74 3.36 -14.82
C THR A 14 13.16 4.82 -15.05
N PRO A 15 14.27 5.30 -14.46
CA PRO A 15 14.81 6.59 -14.83
C PRO A 15 15.62 6.50 -16.14
N ILE A 16 15.28 7.40 -17.05
CA ILE A 16 15.93 7.66 -18.34
C ILE A 16 17.32 8.28 -18.08
N SER A 17 18.39 7.59 -18.48
CA SER A 17 19.72 8.20 -18.57
C SER A 17 19.82 9.00 -19.87
N PHE A 18 19.91 10.32 -19.76
CA PHE A 18 20.32 11.19 -20.85
C PHE A 18 21.83 11.12 -21.04
N ASN A 19 22.24 10.57 -22.19
CA ASN A 19 23.61 10.58 -22.66
C ASN A 19 23.77 11.79 -23.60
N ASN A 20 24.67 12.73 -23.27
CA ASN A 20 25.04 13.85 -24.15
C ASN A 20 26.53 14.14 -23.94
N ASN A 21 27.38 13.83 -24.92
CA ASN A 21 28.04 14.86 -25.75
C ASN A 21 28.90 14.22 -26.86
N PRO A 22 28.80 14.68 -28.13
CA PRO A 22 29.68 14.32 -29.23
C PRO A 22 30.76 15.40 -29.51
N ASN A 23 31.72 15.07 -30.38
CA ASN A 23 32.78 15.90 -31.02
C ASN A 23 34.13 15.96 -30.28
N ASN A 24 35.33 15.82 -30.89
CA ASN A 24 35.84 15.41 -32.21
C ASN A 24 37.41 15.30 -32.04
N PRO A 25 38.30 15.30 -33.07
CA PRO A 25 39.13 14.15 -33.44
C PRO A 25 40.67 14.31 -33.26
N LEU A 26 41.34 13.16 -33.37
CA LEU A 26 42.68 12.86 -33.94
C LEU A 26 43.77 13.96 -33.97
N SER A 27 44.92 13.64 -33.36
CA SER A 27 46.23 14.21 -33.73
C SER A 27 47.34 13.16 -33.52
N PHE A 28 48.28 13.16 -34.46
CA PHE A 28 49.25 12.13 -34.79
C PHE A 28 50.50 12.07 -33.87
N SER A 29 51.00 10.84 -33.62
CA SER A 29 52.38 10.27 -33.48
C SER A 29 53.61 11.16 -33.15
N PRO A 30 54.78 10.63 -32.64
CA PRO A 30 55.28 9.25 -32.79
C PRO A 30 56.01 8.59 -31.58
N MET A 31 56.35 7.32 -31.79
CA MET A 31 57.17 6.39 -31.01
C MET A 31 58.48 6.96 -30.45
N SER A 32 58.79 6.57 -29.21
CA SER A 32 60.15 6.33 -28.75
C SER A 32 60.17 5.09 -27.86
N SER A 33 61.00 4.15 -28.26
CA SER A 33 61.19 2.80 -27.76
C SER A 33 61.90 2.78 -26.40
N SER A 34 61.38 1.98 -25.45
CA SER A 34 62.07 1.58 -24.23
C SER A 34 61.59 0.18 -23.78
N PRO A 35 62.46 -0.62 -23.12
CA PRO A 35 62.42 -2.09 -23.13
C PRO A 35 61.37 -2.72 -22.19
N PRO A 36 61.04 -4.03 -22.33
CA PRO A 36 60.00 -4.68 -21.54
C PRO A 36 60.51 -4.90 -20.11
N THR A 37 59.91 -4.19 -19.16
CA THR A 37 60.04 -4.53 -17.74
C THR A 37 58.87 -5.42 -17.38
N SER A 38 59.19 -6.67 -17.03
CA SER A 38 58.28 -7.66 -16.45
C SER A 38 57.58 -7.08 -15.22
N GLN A 39 56.32 -6.65 -15.39
CA GLN A 39 55.46 -6.25 -14.27
C GLN A 39 54.95 -7.51 -13.53
N PRO A 40 55.16 -7.60 -12.20
CA PRO A 40 54.48 -8.57 -11.36
C PRO A 40 52.98 -8.28 -11.35
N SER A 41 52.20 -9.34 -11.46
CA SER A 41 50.75 -9.42 -11.27
C SER A 41 50.21 -8.43 -10.23
N SER A 42 49.23 -7.63 -10.64
CA SER A 42 48.38 -6.87 -9.74
C SER A 42 47.80 -7.79 -8.65
N PRO A 43 47.71 -7.33 -7.39
CA PRO A 43 47.11 -8.11 -6.33
C PRO A 43 45.62 -8.36 -6.65
N PRO A 44 45.05 -9.50 -6.22
CA PRO A 44 43.60 -9.71 -6.33
C PRO A 44 42.86 -8.55 -5.63
N PRO A 45 41.68 -8.15 -6.13
CA PRO A 45 40.88 -7.14 -5.45
C PRO A 45 40.73 -7.55 -3.98
N PRO A 46 40.85 -6.60 -3.02
CA PRO A 46 40.63 -6.92 -1.62
C PRO A 46 39.27 -7.61 -1.52
N PRO A 47 39.14 -8.67 -0.70
CA PRO A 47 37.84 -9.29 -0.50
C PRO A 47 36.89 -8.18 -0.09
N VAL A 48 35.88 -7.92 -0.92
CA VAL A 48 34.75 -7.05 -0.55
C VAL A 48 34.30 -7.62 0.77
N VAL A 49 34.59 -6.92 1.87
CA VAL A 49 34.29 -7.42 3.20
C VAL A 49 32.78 -7.42 3.26
N LEU A 50 32.18 -8.57 2.93
CA LEU A 50 30.74 -8.76 2.97
C LEU A 50 30.36 -8.58 4.43
N SER A 51 29.92 -7.37 4.75
CA SER A 51 29.49 -7.04 6.10
C SER A 51 28.41 -8.05 6.49
N PRO A 52 28.51 -8.71 7.66
CA PRO A 52 27.53 -9.70 8.06
C PRO A 52 26.14 -9.07 8.09
N CYS A 53 25.12 -9.82 7.68
CA CYS A 53 23.74 -9.34 7.78
C CYS A 53 23.36 -9.04 9.24
N ALA A 54 22.35 -8.20 9.45
CA ALA A 54 21.95 -7.79 10.80
C ALA A 54 21.69 -8.99 11.72
N ALA A 55 21.05 -10.03 11.20
CA ALA A 55 20.78 -11.24 11.94
C ALA A 55 22.05 -11.97 12.40
N CYS A 56 22.99 -12.21 11.48
CA CYS A 56 24.25 -12.89 11.82
C CYS A 56 25.10 -12.07 12.78
N LYS A 57 25.08 -10.73 12.65
CA LYS A 57 25.74 -9.81 13.58
C LYS A 57 25.16 -9.92 14.99
N ILE A 58 23.84 -9.91 15.13
CA ILE A 58 23.15 -10.00 16.44
C ILE A 58 23.29 -11.39 17.05
N LEU A 59 23.23 -12.45 16.25
CA LEU A 59 23.42 -13.83 16.69
C LEU A 59 24.89 -14.19 16.95
N ARG A 60 25.84 -13.28 16.70
CA ARG A 60 27.29 -13.50 16.83
C ARG A 60 27.79 -14.75 16.08
N ARG A 61 27.25 -15.01 14.88
CA ARG A 61 27.63 -16.15 14.03
C ARG A 61 28.19 -15.70 12.68
N ARG A 62 28.94 -16.57 12.00
CA ARG A 62 29.49 -16.29 10.67
C ARG A 62 28.36 -16.15 9.64
N CYS A 63 28.41 -15.09 8.84
CA CYS A 63 27.53 -14.89 7.69
C CYS A 63 28.19 -15.51 6.45
N VAL A 64 27.57 -16.53 5.87
CA VAL A 64 28.03 -17.18 4.63
C VAL A 64 27.41 -16.52 3.41
N GLU A 65 28.00 -16.69 2.21
CA GLU A 65 27.55 -16.04 0.97
C GLU A 65 26.08 -16.35 0.62
N LYS A 66 25.59 -17.55 0.94
CA LYS A 66 24.19 -17.97 0.73
C LYS A 66 23.37 -17.95 2.03
N CYS A 67 23.52 -16.91 2.85
CA CYS A 67 22.79 -16.80 4.10
C CYS A 67 21.29 -16.56 3.86
N VAL A 68 20.43 -17.47 4.34
CA VAL A 68 18.96 -17.37 4.23
C VAL A 68 18.36 -16.13 4.92
N LEU A 69 19.09 -15.50 5.84
CA LEU A 69 18.63 -14.31 6.56
C LEU A 69 19.04 -13.00 5.88
N ALA A 70 20.07 -13.03 5.02
CA ALA A 70 20.69 -11.82 4.48
C ALA A 70 19.75 -10.98 3.61
N PRO A 71 18.91 -11.56 2.72
CA PRO A 71 17.99 -10.77 1.90
C PRO A 71 16.92 -10.02 2.73
N TYR A 72 16.57 -10.55 3.90
CA TYR A 72 15.46 -10.02 4.72
C TYR A 72 15.91 -9.12 5.87
N PHE A 73 17.15 -9.31 6.34
CA PHE A 73 17.73 -8.56 7.47
C PHE A 73 19.05 -7.91 7.05
N PRO A 74 19.00 -6.88 6.19
CA PRO A 74 20.20 -6.19 5.74
C PRO A 74 20.90 -5.48 6.92
N PRO A 75 22.21 -5.25 6.83
CA PRO A 75 22.96 -4.56 7.88
C PRO A 75 22.51 -3.11 8.11
N THR A 76 21.79 -2.50 7.16
CA THR A 76 21.22 -1.15 7.24
C THR A 76 20.08 -1.02 8.25
N ASP A 77 19.40 -2.13 8.57
CA ASP A 77 18.25 -2.14 9.48
C ASP A 77 18.39 -3.23 10.54
N PRO A 78 19.27 -3.02 11.55
CA PRO A 78 19.46 -3.99 12.63
C PRO A 78 18.26 -4.09 13.57
N LEU A 79 17.40 -3.07 13.60
CA LEU A 79 16.26 -3.02 14.49
C LEU A 79 15.20 -4.05 14.09
N LYS A 80 14.96 -4.25 12.79
CA LYS A 80 14.06 -5.31 12.28
C LYS A 80 14.34 -6.67 12.89
N PHE A 81 15.61 -7.10 12.86
CA PHE A 81 15.97 -8.40 13.42
C PHE A 81 15.88 -8.39 14.95
N THR A 82 16.31 -7.31 15.61
CA THR A 82 16.27 -7.20 17.08
C THR A 82 14.84 -7.37 17.61
N ILE A 83 13.88 -6.68 16.99
CA ILE A 83 12.45 -6.74 17.34
C ILE A 83 11.90 -8.16 17.13
N ALA A 84 12.08 -8.71 15.93
CA ALA A 84 11.59 -10.05 15.60
C ALA A 84 12.22 -11.11 16.52
N HIS A 85 13.53 -11.04 16.75
CA HIS A 85 14.28 -11.95 17.58
C HIS A 85 13.79 -11.97 19.02
N ARG A 86 13.45 -10.80 19.59
CA ARG A 86 13.00 -10.68 20.97
C ARG A 86 11.67 -11.40 21.23
N VAL A 87 10.79 -11.45 20.25
CA VAL A 87 9.44 -12.03 20.41
C VAL A 87 9.37 -13.47 19.91
N PHE A 88 9.93 -13.74 18.73
CA PHE A 88 9.82 -15.06 18.11
C PHE A 88 11.02 -15.95 18.43
N GLY A 89 12.19 -15.37 18.69
CA GLY A 89 13.44 -16.11 18.84
C GLY A 89 14.07 -16.52 17.50
N ALA A 90 15.40 -16.63 17.49
CA ALA A 90 16.18 -16.91 16.29
C ALA A 90 15.77 -18.20 15.58
N SER A 91 15.56 -19.28 16.35
CA SER A 91 15.22 -20.59 15.82
C SER A 91 13.86 -20.60 15.13
N ASN A 92 12.87 -19.89 15.68
CA ASN A 92 11.55 -19.82 15.05
C ASN A 92 11.62 -18.98 13.78
N ILE A 93 12.32 -17.85 13.78
CA ILE A 93 12.53 -17.04 12.56
C ILE A 93 13.17 -17.90 11.46
N ILE A 94 14.24 -18.62 11.78
CA ILE A 94 14.92 -19.50 10.82
C ILE A 94 13.97 -20.61 10.32
N LYS A 95 13.22 -21.26 11.22
CA LYS A 95 12.19 -22.26 10.83
C LYS A 95 11.11 -21.65 9.95
N PHE A 96 10.63 -20.44 10.23
CA PHE A 96 9.64 -19.75 9.39
C PHE A 96 10.19 -19.49 7.99
N LEU A 97 11.42 -18.99 7.89
CA LEU A 97 12.06 -18.69 6.61
C LEU A 97 12.39 -19.96 5.81
N GLN A 98 12.94 -20.99 6.46
CA GLN A 98 13.37 -22.23 5.79
C GLN A 98 12.22 -23.22 5.53
N VAL A 99 11.27 -23.36 6.46
CA VAL A 99 10.21 -24.38 6.36
C VAL A 99 8.93 -23.78 5.78
N ARG A 100 8.56 -22.55 6.12
CA ARG A 100 7.27 -21.97 5.65
C ARG A 100 7.41 -21.10 4.40
N LEU A 101 8.47 -20.29 4.30
CA LEU A 101 8.67 -19.44 3.10
C LEU A 101 9.37 -20.18 1.96
N GLN A 102 10.10 -21.26 2.25
CA GLN A 102 10.83 -22.02 1.24
C GLN A 102 10.15 -23.33 0.83
N PHE A 103 9.36 -23.96 1.72
CA PHE A 103 8.72 -25.27 1.46
C PHE A 103 7.22 -25.20 1.16
N ARG A 104 6.58 -24.02 1.29
CA ARG A 104 5.13 -23.85 1.07
C ARG A 104 4.85 -22.62 0.22
N GLU A 105 4.85 -22.79 -1.09
CA GLU A 105 4.08 -22.02 -2.10
C GLU A 105 3.99 -20.49 -1.98
N LEU A 106 4.88 -19.81 -1.26
CA LEU A 106 4.96 -18.35 -1.33
C LEU A 106 5.88 -17.97 -2.49
N PRO A 107 5.36 -17.28 -3.52
CA PRO A 107 6.19 -16.63 -4.53
C PRO A 107 7.24 -15.77 -3.85
N GLU A 108 8.43 -15.69 -4.43
CA GLU A 108 9.57 -15.01 -3.80
C GLU A 108 9.27 -13.55 -3.44
N CYS A 109 8.38 -12.90 -4.19
CA CYS A 109 7.91 -11.55 -3.94
C CYS A 109 7.21 -11.37 -2.58
N GLN A 110 6.49 -12.38 -2.08
CA GLN A 110 5.72 -12.27 -0.83
C GLN A 110 6.56 -12.56 0.43
N ARG A 111 7.78 -13.10 0.26
CA ARG A 111 8.65 -13.44 1.41
C ARG A 111 9.05 -12.20 2.21
N THR A 112 9.30 -11.09 1.51
CA THR A 112 9.62 -9.79 2.14
C THR A 112 8.44 -9.26 2.96
N ASP A 113 7.22 -9.40 2.45
CA ASP A 113 5.99 -8.98 3.15
C ASP A 113 5.70 -9.85 4.37
N ALA A 114 5.97 -11.16 4.27
CA ALA A 114 5.84 -12.07 5.39
C ALA A 114 6.82 -11.72 6.53
N VAL A 115 8.08 -11.39 6.19
CA VAL A 115 9.04 -10.91 7.20
C VAL A 115 8.62 -9.57 7.77
N SER A 116 8.13 -8.65 6.95
CA SER A 116 7.64 -7.35 7.41
C SER A 116 6.45 -7.51 8.36
N SER A 117 5.54 -8.45 8.08
CA SER A 117 4.42 -8.81 8.96
C SER A 117 4.91 -9.39 10.28
N MET A 118 5.90 -10.27 10.25
CA MET A 118 6.52 -10.81 11.46
C MET A 118 7.14 -9.70 12.32
N VAL A 119 7.89 -8.77 11.71
CA VAL A 119 8.45 -7.63 12.46
C VAL A 119 7.34 -6.75 13.03
N TYR A 120 6.27 -6.49 12.26
CA TYR A 120 5.13 -5.72 12.72
C TYR A 120 4.45 -6.36 13.94
N GLU A 121 4.16 -7.66 13.88
CA GLU A 121 3.56 -8.41 14.99
C GLU A 121 4.46 -8.42 16.23
N ALA A 122 5.77 -8.62 16.05
CA ALA A 122 6.73 -8.53 17.14
C ALA A 122 6.73 -7.12 17.77
N ASN A 123 6.79 -6.08 16.94
CA ASN A 123 6.76 -4.70 17.42
C ASN A 123 5.48 -4.39 18.19
N ALA A 124 4.33 -4.87 17.70
CA ALA A 124 3.05 -4.72 18.39
C ALA A 124 3.08 -5.39 19.77
N ARG A 125 3.61 -6.61 19.89
CA ARG A 125 3.78 -7.31 21.18
C ARG A 125 4.78 -6.62 22.13
N LEU A 126 5.77 -5.91 21.59
CA LEU A 126 6.68 -5.11 22.43
C LEU A 126 6.00 -3.87 23.01
N ARG A 127 5.07 -3.25 22.27
CA ARG A 127 4.29 -2.10 22.76
C ARG A 127 3.14 -2.51 23.67
N ASP A 128 2.48 -3.62 23.34
CA ASP A 128 1.37 -4.18 24.09
C ASP A 128 1.63 -5.68 24.35
N PRO A 129 2.20 -6.03 25.51
CA PRO A 129 2.49 -7.42 25.85
C PRO A 129 1.26 -8.31 26.01
N VAL A 130 0.08 -7.72 26.24
CA VAL A 130 -1.16 -8.46 26.52
C VAL A 130 -1.88 -8.77 25.20
N TYR A 131 -2.18 -7.75 24.40
CA TYR A 131 -2.99 -7.91 23.19
C TYR A 131 -2.18 -7.78 21.89
N GLY A 132 -1.01 -7.16 21.89
CA GLY A 132 -0.17 -6.99 20.70
C GLY A 132 -0.94 -6.43 19.50
N SER A 133 -0.89 -7.14 18.37
CA SER A 133 -1.65 -6.75 17.17
C SER A 133 -3.16 -6.97 17.29
N ALA A 134 -3.63 -7.86 18.19
CA ALA A 134 -5.05 -8.09 18.41
C ALA A 134 -5.74 -6.85 19.02
N GLY A 135 -5.02 -6.07 19.84
CA GLY A 135 -5.53 -4.81 20.37
C GLY A 135 -5.81 -3.80 19.25
N ALA A 136 -4.90 -3.67 18.28
CA ALA A 136 -5.09 -2.81 17.11
C ALA A 136 -6.27 -3.29 16.24
N ILE A 137 -6.40 -4.60 16.03
CA ILE A 137 -7.54 -5.18 15.29
C ILE A 137 -8.87 -4.85 15.99
N CYS A 138 -8.95 -5.03 17.32
CA CYS A 138 -10.16 -4.73 18.08
C CYS A 138 -10.54 -3.24 18.00
N GLN A 139 -9.56 -2.34 18.12
CA GLN A 139 -9.80 -0.90 17.97
C GLN A 139 -10.32 -0.54 16.59
N LEU A 140 -9.71 -1.08 15.53
CA LEU A 140 -10.16 -0.86 14.17
C LEU A 140 -11.56 -1.42 13.92
N GLN A 141 -11.87 -2.61 14.43
CA GLN A 141 -13.21 -3.20 14.34
C GLN A 141 -14.25 -2.31 15.02
N LYS A 142 -13.94 -1.77 16.20
CA LYS A 142 -14.83 -0.82 16.89
C LYS A 142 -15.07 0.45 16.06
N GLN A 143 -14.02 1.01 15.44
CA GLN A 143 -14.13 2.19 14.58
C GLN A 143 -14.99 1.90 13.34
N VAL A 144 -14.81 0.74 12.71
CA VAL A 144 -15.66 0.32 11.59
C VAL A 144 -17.12 0.24 12.01
N SER A 145 -17.43 -0.37 13.15
CA SER A 145 -18.81 -0.46 13.64
C SER A 145 -19.41 0.91 13.96
N GLU A 146 -18.64 1.82 14.58
CA GLU A 146 -19.08 3.19 14.87
C GLU A 146 -19.38 3.96 13.58
N LEU A 147 -18.47 3.91 12.61
CA LEU A 147 -18.66 4.57 11.31
C LEU A 147 -19.85 4.00 10.55
N GLN A 148 -20.06 2.68 10.60
CA GLN A 148 -21.25 2.04 10.02
C GLN A 148 -22.54 2.53 10.68
N ALA A 149 -22.55 2.71 12.00
CA ALA A 149 -23.70 3.24 12.73
C ALA A 149 -24.00 4.69 12.34
N GLN A 150 -22.96 5.53 12.24
CA GLN A 150 -23.10 6.93 11.80
C GLN A 150 -23.64 7.03 10.37
N LEU A 151 -23.13 6.19 9.47
CA LEU A 151 -23.60 6.11 8.09
C LEU A 151 -25.06 5.62 8.01
N ALA A 152 -25.45 4.64 8.82
CA ALA A 152 -26.84 4.19 8.89
C ALA A 152 -27.77 5.31 9.40
N LYS A 153 -27.34 6.07 10.42
CA LYS A 153 -28.07 7.22 10.93
C LYS A 153 -28.26 8.30 9.86
N ALA A 154 -27.18 8.72 9.20
CA ALA A 154 -27.24 9.74 8.16
C ALA A 154 -28.16 9.32 6.99
N ARG A 155 -28.11 8.04 6.59
CA ARG A 155 -29.02 7.49 5.56
C ARG A 155 -30.48 7.54 5.99
N ALA A 156 -30.78 7.21 7.24
CA ALA A 156 -32.13 7.28 7.78
C ALA A 156 -32.65 8.74 7.84
N GLU A 157 -31.80 9.70 8.19
CA GLU A 157 -32.13 11.13 8.19
C GLU A 157 -32.48 11.62 6.78
N VAL A 158 -31.66 11.29 5.77
CA VAL A 158 -31.93 11.65 4.37
C VAL A 158 -33.24 11.03 3.87
N ALA A 159 -33.48 9.75 4.14
CA ALA A 159 -34.71 9.08 3.73
C ALA A 159 -35.96 9.72 4.38
N ASN A 160 -35.86 10.11 5.66
CA ASN A 160 -36.93 10.80 6.37
C ASN A 160 -37.23 12.18 5.75
N MET A 161 -36.21 12.95 5.41
CA MET A 161 -36.37 14.25 4.74
C MET A 161 -37.03 14.10 3.36
N GLN A 162 -36.60 13.10 2.58
CA GLN A 162 -37.20 12.80 1.27
C GLN A 162 -38.67 12.40 1.39
N GLN A 163 -39.02 11.58 2.41
CA GLN A 163 -40.40 11.22 2.67
C GLN A 163 -41.25 12.44 3.08
N GLN A 164 -40.72 13.31 3.93
CA GLN A 164 -41.40 14.56 4.32
C GLN A 164 -41.65 15.46 3.11
N GLN A 165 -40.67 15.60 2.23
CA GLN A 165 -40.80 16.35 0.97
C GLN A 165 -41.88 15.74 0.07
N ALA A 166 -41.87 14.43 -0.13
CA ALA A 166 -42.88 13.73 -0.94
C ALA A 166 -44.29 13.88 -0.36
N ASN A 167 -44.44 13.77 0.96
CA ASN A 167 -45.71 13.99 1.66
C ASN A 167 -46.22 15.42 1.47
N LEU A 168 -45.35 16.43 1.58
CA LEU A 168 -45.70 17.83 1.38
C LEU A 168 -46.17 18.09 -0.07
N LEU A 169 -45.44 17.57 -1.06
CA LEU A 169 -45.81 17.68 -2.47
C LEU A 169 -47.17 17.02 -2.74
N ALA A 170 -47.43 15.85 -2.16
CA ALA A 170 -48.71 15.18 -2.28
C ALA A 170 -49.87 16.04 -1.73
N LEU A 171 -49.68 16.66 -0.56
CA LEU A 171 -50.67 17.56 0.03
C LEU A 171 -50.98 18.77 -0.88
N ILE A 172 -49.93 19.43 -1.39
CA ILE A 172 -50.08 20.58 -2.32
C ILE A 172 -50.84 20.16 -3.59
N CYS A 173 -50.50 19.01 -4.17
CA CYS A 173 -51.18 18.47 -5.35
C CYS A 173 -52.67 18.15 -5.08
N MET A 174 -52.99 17.65 -3.89
CA MET A 174 -54.39 17.37 -3.51
C MET A 174 -55.20 18.66 -3.31
N GLU A 175 -54.59 19.70 -2.75
CA GLU A 175 -55.23 21.00 -2.50
C GLU A 175 -55.51 21.77 -3.80
N MET A 176 -54.56 21.77 -4.74
CA MET A 176 -54.77 22.35 -6.09
C MET A 176 -55.95 21.70 -6.84
N ARG A 177 -56.29 20.44 -6.54
CA ARG A 177 -57.39 19.72 -7.18
C ARG A 177 -58.78 20.00 -6.57
N GLN A 178 -58.84 20.62 -5.39
CA GLN A 178 -60.09 20.91 -4.67
C GLN A 178 -60.55 22.37 -4.82
N SER A 179 -59.76 23.25 -5.43
CA SER A 179 -60.21 24.61 -5.75
C SER A 179 -61.30 24.55 -6.84
N PRO A 180 -62.49 25.16 -6.64
CA PRO A 180 -63.49 25.27 -7.68
C PRO A 180 -62.93 26.12 -8.84
N GLU A 181 -63.02 25.61 -10.06
CA GLU A 181 -62.72 26.34 -11.29
C GLU A 181 -63.36 27.75 -11.29
N PRO A 182 -62.59 28.85 -11.33
CA PRO A 182 -63.10 30.08 -11.90
C PRO A 182 -63.01 29.95 -13.42
N VAL A 183 -64.17 29.68 -14.04
CA VAL A 183 -64.40 29.74 -15.49
C VAL A 183 -63.88 31.07 -16.04
N TRP A 184 -62.73 31.12 -16.71
CA TRP A 184 -62.42 32.06 -17.80
C TRP A 184 -61.39 31.48 -18.79
N GLN A 185 -61.66 31.75 -20.07
CA GLN A 185 -61.13 31.19 -21.31
C GLN A 185 -59.63 31.49 -21.61
N PRO A 186 -59.00 30.75 -22.55
CA PRO A 186 -57.55 30.65 -22.65
C PRO A 186 -56.90 31.85 -23.37
N GLN A 187 -55.87 32.40 -22.75
CA GLN A 187 -54.80 33.11 -23.47
C GLN A 187 -53.51 32.33 -23.26
N LEU A 188 -53.09 31.71 -24.36
CA LEU A 188 -51.77 31.13 -24.54
C LEU A 188 -50.71 32.20 -24.24
N VAL A 189 -50.04 32.09 -23.10
CA VAL A 189 -48.73 32.70 -22.93
C VAL A 189 -47.79 31.56 -22.56
N ASP A 190 -46.83 31.33 -23.46
CA ASP A 190 -45.73 30.41 -23.27
C ASP A 190 -45.03 30.75 -21.96
N THR A 191 -45.11 29.84 -21.00
CA THR A 191 -44.22 29.83 -19.85
C THR A 191 -43.72 28.40 -19.72
N THR A 192 -42.95 28.00 -20.72
CA THR A 192 -41.90 27.00 -20.60
C THR A 192 -40.84 27.52 -19.62
N CYS A 193 -41.17 27.48 -18.33
CA CYS A 193 -40.22 27.77 -17.27
C CYS A 193 -40.11 26.53 -16.37
N PHE A 194 -39.04 25.78 -16.63
CA PHE A 194 -38.41 24.80 -15.75
C PHE A 194 -39.13 23.46 -15.54
N LEU A 195 -39.31 22.74 -16.64
CA LEU A 195 -39.04 21.30 -16.66
C LEU A 195 -37.61 21.10 -17.19
N ASP A 196 -36.62 21.35 -16.34
CA ASP A 196 -35.25 20.89 -16.56
C ASP A 196 -34.66 20.53 -15.18
N ASP A 197 -35.04 19.35 -14.69
CA ASP A 197 -34.11 18.47 -13.99
C ASP A 197 -34.62 17.03 -14.15
N ALA A 198 -34.64 16.57 -15.39
CA ALA A 198 -34.73 15.16 -15.71
C ALA A 198 -33.33 14.63 -15.99
N THR A 199 -32.35 14.85 -15.09
CA THR A 199 -31.09 14.09 -15.12
C THR A 199 -30.32 14.10 -13.80
N LEU A 200 -30.96 13.84 -12.65
CA LEU A 200 -30.25 13.35 -11.47
C LEU A 200 -31.00 12.22 -10.75
N SER A 201 -31.54 11.29 -11.54
CA SER A 201 -31.40 9.87 -11.19
C SER A 201 -29.94 9.47 -11.42
N SER A 202 -29.02 10.01 -10.60
CA SER A 202 -27.78 9.29 -10.35
C SER A 202 -28.13 8.23 -9.31
N PRO A 203 -28.13 6.95 -9.67
CA PRO A 203 -28.05 5.90 -8.68
C PRO A 203 -26.78 6.21 -7.89
N TRP A 204 -26.94 6.35 -6.59
CA TRP A 204 -25.91 6.12 -5.60
C TRP A 204 -25.02 4.94 -6.04
N GLU A 205 -23.96 5.19 -6.80
CA GLU A 205 -22.93 4.20 -7.06
C GLU A 205 -22.07 4.14 -5.81
N PRO A 206 -21.99 3.00 -5.12
CA PRO A 206 -21.05 2.83 -4.03
C PRO A 206 -19.64 2.85 -4.63
N LEU A 207 -18.93 3.96 -4.48
CA LEU A 207 -17.48 4.03 -4.63
C LEU A 207 -16.82 3.26 -3.48
N TRP A 208 -16.71 1.96 -3.67
CA TRP A 208 -15.68 1.10 -3.06
C TRP A 208 -15.25 0.15 -4.19
N THR A 209 -14.02 0.10 -4.73
CA THR A 209 -12.66 0.30 -4.17
C THR A 209 -12.48 -0.20 -2.76
#